data_AF-A0A536Y5M4-F1
#
_entry.id   AF-A0A536Y5M4-F1
#
_cell.length_a   1.000
_cell.length_b   1.000
_cell.length_c   1.000
_cell.angle_alpha   90.00
_cell.angle_beta   90.00
_cell.angle_gamma   90.00
#
_symmetry.space_group_name_H-M   'P 1'
#
loop_
_entity.id
_entity.type
_entity.pdbx_description
1 polymer ?
#
loop_
_entity_poly.entity_id
_entity_poly.type
_entity_poly.pdbx_seq_one_letter_code
_entity_poly.pdbx_strand_id
1 'polypeptide(L)'
;MIRAALLLLALSASAWAQPVVNVYSSMAEKDVRQLVAEFERRHGIKVNLWRSGKNRVLERVLREARGGRYEVDVIHNPAPEMEALHNEKLLRRMDSSRLADLIPQAVARHREWAGPRVYIFVQAYNTRVVDKAELPKTYRDLLAPRWKGRVAIEGKEQEWFYTLVQAMGEAQGLEFFRALAANGLQVRLGNALLTNLVVAGDVPFALTLY
;
A
#
# COMPACT_ATOMS: atom_id res chain seq x y z
N MET A 1 20.42 -57.15 41.54
CA MET A 1 20.13 -57.33 40.10
C MET A 1 18.82 -56.62 39.77
N ILE A 2 18.88 -55.35 39.33
CA ILE A 2 17.79 -54.66 38.62
C ILE A 2 18.49 -53.89 37.49
N ARG A 3 18.16 -54.23 36.24
CA ARG A 3 18.77 -53.70 35.03
C ARG A 3 18.19 -52.31 34.75
N ALA A 4 19.06 -51.31 34.66
CA ALA A 4 18.74 -50.02 34.04
C ALA A 4 18.64 -50.23 32.52
N ALA A 5 17.45 -50.05 31.96
CA ALA A 5 17.25 -49.99 30.52
C ALA A 5 17.50 -48.54 30.07
N LEU A 6 18.63 -48.31 29.41
CA LEU A 6 18.83 -47.13 28.57
C LEU A 6 17.81 -47.19 27.41
N LEU A 7 16.84 -46.28 27.41
CA LEU A 7 16.05 -46.00 26.22
C LEU A 7 16.86 -45.04 25.36
N LEU A 8 17.39 -45.56 24.24
CA LEU A 8 18.10 -44.79 23.22
C LEU A 8 17.22 -43.67 22.67
N LEU A 9 17.86 -42.52 22.46
CA LEU A 9 17.35 -41.36 21.75
C LEU A 9 16.78 -41.78 20.39
N ALA A 10 15.47 -41.56 20.20
CA ALA A 10 14.93 -41.25 18.90
C ALA A 10 15.31 -39.79 18.58
N LEU A 11 16.55 -39.58 18.12
CA LEU A 11 16.89 -38.43 17.28
C LEU A 11 16.15 -38.64 15.95
N SER A 12 14.86 -38.33 15.93
CA SER A 12 14.19 -38.07 14.66
C SER A 12 14.88 -36.86 14.06
N ALA A 13 15.49 -37.09 12.91
CA ALA A 13 16.01 -36.06 12.05
C ALA A 13 14.86 -35.16 11.59
N SER A 14 14.44 -34.21 12.42
CA SER A 14 13.93 -32.93 11.92
C SER A 14 15.15 -32.20 11.38
N ALA A 15 15.62 -32.65 10.22
CA ALA A 15 16.60 -31.94 9.41
C ALA A 15 16.04 -30.54 9.20
N TRP A 16 16.57 -29.60 9.99
CA TRP A 16 16.46 -28.16 9.93
C TRP A 16 15.85 -27.69 8.60
N ALA A 17 14.52 -27.58 8.55
CA ALA A 17 13.88 -26.89 7.46
C ALA A 17 14.53 -25.51 7.42
N GLN A 18 15.13 -25.14 6.28
CA GLN A 18 15.70 -23.80 6.15
C GLN A 18 14.61 -22.80 6.55
N PRO A 19 14.92 -21.81 7.40
CA PRO A 19 13.94 -20.80 7.75
C PRO A 19 13.43 -20.16 6.46
N VAL A 20 12.12 -20.28 6.22
CA VAL A 20 11.40 -19.61 5.15
C VAL A 20 10.61 -18.48 5.78
N VAL A 21 10.64 -17.31 5.16
CA VAL A 21 9.77 -16.19 5.53
C VAL A 21 8.61 -16.14 4.54
N ASN A 22 7.38 -16.29 5.03
CA ASN A 22 6.16 -16.15 4.25
C ASN A 22 5.79 -14.68 4.12
N VAL A 23 5.76 -14.17 2.88
CA VAL A 23 5.52 -12.76 2.60
C VAL A 23 4.26 -12.61 1.74
N TYR A 24 3.29 -11.83 2.22
CA TYR A 24 2.16 -11.38 1.41
C TYR A 24 2.38 -9.93 1.00
N SER A 25 2.32 -9.63 -0.30
CA SER A 25 2.63 -8.28 -0.79
C SER A 25 1.71 -7.80 -1.91
N SER A 26 1.42 -6.50 -1.91
CA SER A 26 0.79 -5.80 -3.03
C SER A 26 1.75 -4.95 -3.88
N MET A 27 3.03 -4.86 -3.48
CA MET A 27 4.08 -4.14 -4.21
C MET A 27 4.21 -4.68 -5.64
N ALA A 28 4.51 -3.83 -6.64
CA ALA A 28 4.73 -4.21 -8.05
C ALA A 28 5.76 -5.34 -8.21
N GLU A 29 5.57 -6.18 -9.25
CA GLU A 29 6.15 -7.54 -9.24
C GLU A 29 7.65 -7.47 -9.40
N LYS A 30 8.09 -6.61 -10.30
CA LYS A 30 9.50 -6.29 -10.51
C LYS A 30 10.16 -5.85 -9.20
N ASP A 31 9.54 -4.92 -8.47
CA ASP A 31 10.09 -4.34 -7.24
C ASP A 31 10.19 -5.38 -6.12
N VAL A 32 9.11 -6.13 -5.85
CA VAL A 32 9.10 -7.11 -4.76
C VAL A 32 10.05 -8.27 -5.05
N ARG A 33 10.17 -8.71 -6.30
CA ARG A 33 11.12 -9.76 -6.68
C ARG A 33 12.56 -9.30 -6.51
N GLN A 34 12.88 -8.05 -6.84
CA GLN A 34 14.20 -7.49 -6.61
C GLN A 34 14.52 -7.41 -5.11
N LEU A 35 13.57 -6.96 -4.29
CA LEU A 35 13.72 -6.92 -2.83
C LEU A 35 13.94 -8.31 -2.24
N VAL A 36 13.14 -9.29 -2.65
CA VAL A 36 13.26 -10.68 -2.22
C VAL A 36 14.62 -11.25 -2.61
N ALA A 37 15.03 -11.12 -3.87
CA ALA A 37 16.32 -11.64 -4.34
C ALA A 37 17.50 -11.08 -3.54
N GLU A 38 17.47 -9.77 -3.23
CA GLU A 38 18.52 -9.15 -2.43
C GLU A 38 18.49 -9.59 -0.97
N PHE A 39 17.31 -9.78 -0.38
CA PHE A 39 17.17 -10.34 0.97
C PHE A 39 17.72 -11.77 1.04
N GLU A 40 17.31 -12.64 0.12
CA GLU A 40 17.81 -14.02 0.07
C GLU A 40 19.33 -14.06 -0.12
N ARG A 41 19.88 -13.21 -0.99
CA ARG A 41 21.32 -13.11 -1.24
C ARG A 41 22.11 -12.65 0.00
N ARG A 42 21.59 -11.68 0.75
CA ARG A 42 22.26 -11.12 1.94
C ARG A 42 22.18 -12.04 3.15
N HIS A 43 21.06 -12.73 3.31
CA HIS A 43 20.74 -13.42 4.56
C HIS A 43 20.73 -14.95 4.43
N GLY A 44 20.70 -15.50 3.21
CA GLY A 44 20.60 -16.94 2.98
C GLY A 44 19.25 -17.55 3.39
N ILE A 45 18.26 -16.71 3.72
CA ILE A 45 16.91 -17.08 4.15
C ILE A 45 16.00 -17.07 2.93
N LYS A 46 15.21 -18.12 2.73
CA LYS A 46 14.28 -18.21 1.60
C LYS A 46 13.00 -17.44 1.87
N VAL A 47 12.43 -16.85 0.82
CA VAL A 47 11.16 -16.13 0.89
C VAL A 47 10.10 -16.84 0.07
N ASN A 48 9.03 -17.26 0.74
CA ASN A 48 7.82 -17.71 0.07
C ASN A 48 6.90 -16.50 -0.17
N LEU A 49 6.99 -15.93 -1.37
CA LEU A 49 6.23 -14.74 -1.74
C LEU A 49 4.88 -15.11 -2.37
N TRP A 50 3.80 -14.62 -1.79
CA TRP A 50 2.51 -14.52 -2.47
C TRP A 50 2.17 -13.05 -2.74
N ARG A 51 1.90 -12.73 -4.01
CA ARG A 51 1.65 -11.35 -4.46
C ARG A 51 0.27 -11.22 -5.07
N SER A 52 -0.44 -10.15 -4.73
CA SER A 52 -1.78 -9.86 -5.25
C SER A 52 -2.09 -8.35 -5.22
N GLY A 53 -3.34 -7.95 -5.49
CA GLY A 53 -3.79 -6.56 -5.27
C GLY A 53 -4.03 -6.27 -3.79
N LYS A 54 -3.92 -5.00 -3.38
CA LYS A 54 -4.00 -4.57 -1.96
C LYS A 54 -5.21 -5.10 -1.20
N ASN A 55 -6.41 -5.04 -1.80
CA ASN A 55 -7.64 -5.58 -1.20
C ASN A 55 -7.56 -7.11 -1.01
N ARG A 56 -7.05 -7.85 -2.01
CA ARG A 56 -6.94 -9.32 -1.93
C ARG A 56 -5.91 -9.76 -0.87
N VAL A 57 -4.86 -8.96 -0.67
CA VAL A 57 -3.91 -9.19 0.44
C VAL A 57 -4.60 -9.04 1.78
N LEU A 58 -5.30 -7.93 2.00
CA LEU A 58 -6.08 -7.71 3.22
C LEU A 58 -7.11 -8.84 3.45
N GLU A 59 -7.93 -9.14 2.45
CA GLU A 59 -8.96 -10.18 2.52
C GLU A 59 -8.39 -11.57 2.85
N ARG A 60 -7.22 -11.90 2.30
CA ARG A 60 -6.55 -13.18 2.58
C ARG A 60 -6.15 -13.27 4.05
N VAL A 61 -5.48 -12.24 4.58
CA VAL A 61 -5.04 -12.19 5.98
C VAL A 61 -6.23 -12.30 6.92
N LEU A 62 -7.29 -11.51 6.68
CA LEU A 62 -8.52 -11.56 7.49
C LEU A 62 -9.22 -12.92 7.44
N ARG A 63 -9.24 -13.57 6.27
CA ARG A 63 -9.85 -14.89 6.11
C ARG A 63 -9.04 -15.98 6.81
N GLU A 64 -7.72 -15.95 6.70
CA GLU A 64 -6.83 -16.90 7.37
C GLU A 64 -6.95 -16.77 8.89
N ALA A 65 -6.87 -15.54 9.42
CA ALA A 65 -7.01 -15.27 10.85
C ALA A 65 -8.35 -15.73 11.42
N ARG A 66 -9.48 -15.46 10.73
CA ARG A 66 -10.81 -15.96 11.12
C ARG A 66 -10.89 -17.49 11.13
N GLY A 67 -10.10 -18.16 10.29
CA GLY A 67 -9.95 -19.60 10.26
C GLY A 67 -8.88 -20.15 11.22
N GLY A 68 -8.30 -19.32 12.09
CA GLY A 68 -7.25 -19.70 13.03
C GLY A 68 -5.89 -20.00 12.37
N ARG A 69 -5.67 -19.54 11.14
CA ARG A 69 -4.39 -19.69 10.41
C ARG A 69 -3.60 -18.39 10.40
N TYR A 70 -2.33 -18.48 10.74
CA TYR A 70 -1.39 -17.35 10.83
C TYR A 70 -0.10 -17.70 10.09
N GLU A 71 -0.22 -18.02 8.81
CA GLU A 71 0.90 -18.51 7.99
C GLU A 71 1.86 -17.40 7.54
N VAL A 72 1.37 -16.16 7.42
CA VAL A 72 2.16 -15.02 6.95
C VAL A 72 3.03 -14.45 8.07
N ASP A 73 4.31 -14.23 7.76
CA ASP A 73 5.27 -13.60 8.67
C ASP A 73 5.36 -12.09 8.43
N VAL A 74 5.31 -11.67 7.16
CA VAL A 74 5.43 -10.27 6.76
C VAL A 74 4.34 -9.90 5.77
N ILE A 75 3.64 -8.81 6.06
CA ILE A 75 2.62 -8.22 5.19
C ILE A 75 3.14 -6.89 4.68
N HIS A 76 3.16 -6.73 3.36
CA HIS A 76 3.41 -5.46 2.71
C HIS A 76 2.16 -4.98 1.97
N ASN A 77 1.53 -3.93 2.50
CA ASN A 77 0.39 -3.27 1.90
C ASN A 77 0.44 -1.75 2.15
N PRO A 78 -0.32 -0.92 1.41
CA PRO A 78 -0.45 0.50 1.71
C PRO A 78 -1.06 0.74 3.10
N ALA A 79 -0.88 1.97 3.60
CA ALA A 79 -1.25 2.34 4.96
C ALA A 79 -2.72 2.04 5.32
N PRO A 80 -3.74 2.31 4.47
CA PRO A 80 -5.13 2.01 4.81
C PRO A 80 -5.38 0.53 5.13
N GLU A 81 -4.82 -0.39 4.35
CA GLU A 81 -4.97 -1.82 4.63
C GLU A 81 -4.17 -2.27 5.85
N MET A 82 -3.01 -1.66 6.11
CA MET A 82 -2.24 -1.94 7.33
C MET A 82 -2.97 -1.44 8.58
N GLU A 83 -3.63 -0.28 8.52
CA GLU A 83 -4.52 0.23 9.59
C GLU A 83 -5.74 -0.68 9.80
N ALA A 84 -6.31 -1.22 8.72
CA ALA A 84 -7.40 -2.21 8.85
C ALA A 84 -6.94 -3.47 9.61
N LEU A 85 -5.72 -3.96 9.35
CA LEU A 85 -5.15 -5.09 10.08
C LEU A 85 -4.81 -4.76 11.55
N HIS A 86 -4.37 -3.53 11.82
CA HIS A 86 -4.18 -3.04 13.20
C HIS A 86 -5.50 -3.08 13.98
N ASN A 87 -6.59 -2.57 13.41
CA ASN A 87 -7.91 -2.55 14.05
C ASN A 87 -8.43 -3.95 14.38
N GLU A 88 -8.07 -4.94 13.57
CA GLU A 88 -8.38 -6.36 13.78
C GLU A 88 -7.39 -7.07 14.72
N LYS A 89 -6.40 -6.34 15.26
CA LYS A 89 -5.37 -6.85 16.18
C LYS A 89 -4.52 -7.97 15.58
N LEU A 90 -4.28 -7.91 14.27
CA LEU A 90 -3.52 -8.92 13.52
C LEU A 90 -2.05 -8.55 13.29
N LEU A 91 -1.62 -7.38 13.77
CA LEU A 91 -0.25 -6.92 13.64
C LEU A 91 0.49 -7.00 14.97
N ARG A 92 1.80 -7.23 14.88
CA ARG A 92 2.70 -7.16 16.04
C ARG A 92 3.51 -5.89 15.97
N ARG A 93 3.73 -5.25 17.11
CA ARG A 93 4.64 -4.13 17.24
C ARG A 93 6.03 -4.48 16.70
N MET A 94 6.56 -3.62 15.84
CA MET A 94 7.89 -3.73 15.27
C MET A 94 8.95 -3.31 16.30
N ASP A 95 9.86 -4.23 16.60
CA ASP A 95 11.04 -3.98 17.43
C ASP A 95 12.30 -4.04 16.57
N SER A 96 12.63 -2.89 15.97
CA SER A 96 13.81 -2.75 15.12
C SER A 96 14.40 -1.37 15.27
N SER A 97 15.72 -1.31 15.48
CA SER A 97 16.48 -0.05 15.49
C SER A 97 16.44 0.66 14.15
N ARG A 98 16.20 -0.08 13.05
CA ARG A 98 16.08 0.45 11.69
C ARG A 98 14.88 1.37 11.48
N LEU A 99 13.91 1.36 12.40
CA LEU A 99 12.81 2.34 12.35
C LEU A 99 13.32 3.78 12.52
N ALA A 100 14.46 3.98 13.17
CA ALA A 100 15.10 5.29 13.30
C ALA A 100 15.71 5.79 11.98
N ASP A 101 15.94 4.90 11.01
CA ASP A 101 16.45 5.26 9.68
C ASP A 101 15.32 5.83 8.77
N LEU A 102 14.05 5.72 9.20
CA LEU A 102 12.88 6.18 8.45
C LEU A 102 12.48 7.60 8.84
N ILE A 103 11.82 8.30 7.91
CA ILE A 103 11.14 9.55 8.25
C ILE A 103 10.05 9.27 9.31
N PRO A 104 9.82 10.14 10.30
CA PRO A 104 8.86 9.89 11.38
C PRO A 104 7.45 9.54 10.88
N GLN A 105 7.01 10.14 9.77
CA GLN A 105 5.70 9.93 9.16
C GLN A 105 5.53 8.55 8.53
N ALA A 106 6.62 7.84 8.25
CA ALA A 106 6.58 6.48 7.70
C ALA A 106 6.37 5.43 8.80
N VAL A 107 6.46 5.79 10.08
CA VAL A 107 6.25 4.87 11.20
C VAL A 107 4.89 5.15 11.84
N ALA A 108 4.01 4.15 11.87
CA ALA A 108 2.72 4.30 12.53
C ALA A 108 2.89 4.61 14.02
N ARG A 109 2.00 5.42 14.60
CA ARG A 109 2.09 5.82 16.03
C ARG A 109 2.10 4.63 16.99
N HIS A 110 1.30 3.61 16.68
CA HIS A 110 1.25 2.35 17.44
C HIS A 110 2.43 1.42 17.16
N ARG A 111 3.24 1.72 16.12
CA ARG A 111 4.46 1.01 15.72
C ARG A 111 4.27 -0.44 15.28
N GLU A 112 3.08 -0.82 14.82
CA GLU A 112 2.82 -2.18 14.30
C GLU A 112 2.98 -2.30 12.78
N TRP A 113 3.17 -1.17 12.09
CA TRP A 113 3.61 -1.14 10.71
C TRP A 113 4.48 0.10 10.44
N ALA A 114 5.29 0.01 9.39
CA ALA A 114 6.04 1.13 8.84
C ALA A 114 6.08 1.05 7.31
N GLY A 115 6.05 2.19 6.64
CA GLY A 115 6.10 2.32 5.19
C GLY A 115 7.53 2.26 4.67
N PRO A 116 7.91 1.27 3.84
CA PRO A 116 9.25 1.19 3.26
C PRO A 116 9.43 2.11 2.03
N ARG A 117 8.34 2.73 1.56
CA ARG A 117 8.33 3.66 0.43
C ARG A 117 7.26 4.73 0.60
N VAL A 118 7.44 5.84 -0.11
CA VAL A 118 6.46 6.92 -0.20
C VAL A 118 5.84 6.89 -1.61
N TYR A 119 4.53 7.03 -1.70
CA TYR A 119 3.87 7.31 -2.97
C TYR A 119 3.83 8.81 -3.20
N ILE A 120 4.24 9.24 -4.38
CA ILE A 120 4.15 10.63 -4.82
C ILE A 120 3.08 10.67 -5.90
N PHE A 121 1.87 11.10 -5.52
CA PHE A 121 0.82 11.37 -6.49
C PHE A 121 1.13 12.66 -7.22
N VAL A 122 1.19 12.59 -8.54
CA VAL A 122 1.45 13.71 -9.42
C VAL A 122 0.23 14.07 -10.25
N GLN A 123 0.16 15.35 -10.58
CA GLN A 123 -0.82 15.90 -11.47
C GLN A 123 -0.30 15.82 -12.90
N ALA A 124 -1.11 15.35 -13.84
CA ALA A 124 -0.78 15.36 -15.26
C ALA A 124 -1.86 16.12 -16.03
N TYR A 125 -1.45 16.94 -16.98
CA TYR A 125 -2.34 17.72 -17.82
C TYR A 125 -1.91 17.62 -19.28
N ASN A 126 -2.88 17.76 -20.18
CA ASN A 126 -2.59 17.86 -21.60
C ASN A 126 -2.19 19.30 -21.95
N THR A 127 -0.93 19.51 -22.35
CA THR A 127 -0.38 20.84 -22.66
C THR A 127 -0.96 21.48 -23.92
N ARG A 128 -1.72 20.75 -24.74
CA ARG A 128 -2.46 21.30 -25.89
C ARG A 128 -3.86 21.78 -25.51
N VAL A 129 -4.35 21.40 -24.33
CA VAL A 129 -5.73 21.65 -23.87
C VAL A 129 -5.78 22.56 -22.63
N VAL A 130 -4.71 22.58 -21.83
CA VAL A 130 -4.59 23.37 -20.61
C VAL A 130 -3.24 24.07 -20.62
N ASP A 131 -3.28 25.41 -20.51
CA ASP A 131 -2.07 26.20 -20.37
C ASP A 131 -1.50 26.06 -18.95
N LYS A 132 -0.17 26.05 -18.85
CA LYS A 132 0.51 25.90 -17.54
C LYS A 132 0.13 26.99 -16.54
N ALA A 133 -0.03 28.24 -17.01
CA ALA A 133 -0.39 29.38 -16.17
C ALA A 133 -1.79 29.27 -15.55
N GLU A 134 -2.61 28.38 -16.11
CA GLU A 134 -3.98 28.19 -15.69
C GLU A 134 -4.17 27.04 -14.70
N LEU A 135 -3.13 26.25 -14.44
CA LEU A 135 -3.19 25.15 -13.49
C LEU A 135 -3.60 25.64 -12.10
N PRO A 136 -4.39 24.85 -11.36
CA PRO A 136 -4.82 25.23 -10.03
C PRO A 136 -3.61 25.30 -9.10
N LYS A 137 -3.58 26.33 -8.24
CA LYS A 137 -2.52 26.51 -7.24
C LYS A 137 -2.88 25.80 -5.93
N THR A 138 -4.18 25.61 -5.70
CA THR A 138 -4.72 24.93 -4.52
C THR A 138 -5.75 23.88 -4.92
N TYR A 139 -6.01 22.91 -4.04
CA TYR A 139 -7.09 21.94 -4.26
C TYR A 139 -8.47 22.62 -4.39
N ARG A 140 -8.72 23.72 -3.67
CA ARG A 140 -9.99 24.46 -3.78
C ARG A 140 -10.21 25.06 -5.16
N ASP A 141 -9.15 25.43 -5.87
CA ASP A 141 -9.25 25.98 -7.23
C ASP A 141 -9.87 24.97 -8.21
N LEU A 142 -9.79 23.66 -7.93
CA LEU A 142 -10.43 22.60 -8.72
C LEU A 142 -11.96 22.69 -8.73
N LEU A 143 -12.56 23.45 -7.81
CA LEU A 143 -14.00 23.69 -7.73
C LEU A 143 -14.45 24.84 -8.65
N ALA A 144 -13.52 25.59 -9.25
CA ALA A 144 -13.87 26.68 -10.15
C ALA A 144 -14.62 26.16 -11.39
N PRO A 145 -15.56 26.95 -11.97
CA PRO A 145 -16.35 26.52 -13.12
C PRO A 145 -15.54 26.04 -14.32
N ARG A 146 -14.35 26.63 -14.54
CA ARG A 146 -13.39 26.23 -15.59
C ARG A 146 -12.93 24.77 -15.52
N TRP A 147 -13.01 24.14 -14.35
CA TRP A 147 -12.58 22.76 -14.11
C TRP A 147 -13.74 21.76 -14.07
N LYS A 148 -14.99 22.24 -14.17
CA LYS A 148 -16.18 21.39 -14.14
C LYS A 148 -16.13 20.35 -15.24
N GLY A 149 -16.19 19.07 -14.88
CA GLY A 149 -16.14 17.94 -15.81
C GLY A 149 -14.76 17.67 -16.45
N ARG A 150 -13.71 18.42 -16.09
CA ARG A 150 -12.38 18.34 -16.74
C ARG A 150 -11.30 17.64 -15.93
N VAL A 151 -11.63 17.24 -14.70
CA VAL A 151 -10.69 16.63 -13.76
C VAL A 151 -10.99 15.14 -13.62
N ALA A 152 -9.95 14.32 -13.60
CA ALA A 152 -10.08 12.88 -13.37
C ALA A 152 -9.13 12.34 -12.29
N ILE A 153 -9.51 11.19 -11.72
CA ILE A 153 -8.69 10.40 -10.81
C ILE A 153 -8.73 8.92 -11.17
N GLU A 154 -7.75 8.18 -10.66
CA GLU A 154 -7.77 6.73 -10.62
C GLU A 154 -8.55 6.29 -9.36
N GLY A 155 -9.57 5.46 -9.57
CA GLY A 155 -10.60 5.17 -8.57
C GLY A 155 -10.18 4.31 -7.37
N LYS A 156 -8.97 3.75 -7.38
CA LYS A 156 -8.43 2.90 -6.32
C LYS A 156 -7.40 3.64 -5.45
N GLU A 157 -7.10 4.90 -5.75
CA GLU A 157 -6.15 5.74 -4.99
C GLU A 157 -6.80 6.31 -3.72
N GLN A 158 -7.23 5.41 -2.85
CA GLN A 158 -7.83 5.68 -1.54
C GLN A 158 -6.84 6.39 -0.61
N GLU A 159 -5.55 6.10 -0.76
CA GLU A 159 -4.43 6.70 -0.04
C GLU A 159 -4.40 8.22 -0.30
N TRP A 160 -4.57 8.64 -1.55
CA TRP A 160 -4.63 10.06 -1.91
C TRP A 160 -5.83 10.75 -1.27
N PHE A 161 -7.01 10.13 -1.34
CA PHE A 161 -8.22 10.63 -0.68
C PHE A 161 -8.00 10.79 0.82
N TYR A 162 -7.53 9.73 1.49
CA TYR A 162 -7.28 9.73 2.93
C TYR A 162 -6.26 10.79 3.34
N THR A 163 -5.13 10.88 2.63
CA THR A 163 -4.10 11.88 2.90
C THR A 163 -4.64 13.31 2.77
N LEU A 164 -5.45 13.60 1.75
CA LEU A 164 -6.05 14.93 1.61
C LEU A 164 -7.11 15.23 2.67
N VAL A 165 -7.95 14.26 3.01
CA VAL A 165 -8.93 14.43 4.09
C VAL A 165 -8.23 14.71 5.41
N GLN A 166 -7.13 14.02 5.72
CA GLN A 166 -6.33 14.29 6.92
C GLN A 166 -5.67 15.68 6.87
N ALA A 167 -5.07 16.05 5.74
CA ALA A 167 -4.38 17.33 5.60
C ALA A 167 -5.33 18.54 5.69
N MET A 168 -6.56 18.39 5.20
CA MET A 168 -7.60 19.43 5.27
C MET A 168 -8.38 19.42 6.60
N GLY A 169 -8.31 18.31 7.35
CA GLY A 169 -9.22 18.00 8.46
C GLY A 169 -10.49 17.32 7.96
N GLU A 170 -10.98 16.33 8.71
CA GLU A 170 -11.98 15.37 8.24
C GLU A 170 -13.24 16.02 7.63
N ALA A 171 -13.89 16.92 8.36
CA ALA A 171 -15.11 17.58 7.89
C ALA A 171 -14.89 18.37 6.59
N GLN A 172 -13.83 19.18 6.53
CA GLN A 172 -13.51 20.02 5.38
C GLN A 172 -13.05 19.20 4.17
N GLY A 173 -12.28 18.15 4.41
CA GLY A 173 -11.84 17.22 3.37
C GLY A 173 -13.01 16.48 2.74
N LEU A 174 -13.93 15.95 3.55
CA LEU A 174 -15.12 15.28 3.05
C LEU A 174 -16.04 16.24 2.29
N GLU A 175 -16.20 17.48 2.77
CA GLU A 175 -16.93 18.52 2.05
C GLU A 175 -16.29 18.83 0.68
N PHE A 176 -14.97 19.01 0.66
CA PHE A 176 -14.21 19.24 -0.57
C PHE A 176 -14.43 18.13 -1.59
N PHE A 177 -14.35 16.86 -1.18
CA PHE A 177 -14.56 15.73 -2.09
C PHE A 177 -16.00 15.61 -2.60
N ARG A 178 -17.01 15.93 -1.77
CA ARG A 178 -18.40 16.02 -2.23
C ARG A 178 -18.57 17.13 -3.27
N ALA A 179 -17.99 18.30 -3.03
CA ALA A 179 -18.01 19.41 -3.98
C ALA A 179 -17.27 19.08 -5.28
N LEU A 180 -16.12 18.40 -5.20
CA LEU A 180 -15.35 17.96 -6.36
C LEU A 180 -16.14 16.94 -7.19
N ALA A 181 -16.80 15.99 -6.54
CA ALA A 181 -17.70 15.05 -7.21
C ALA A 181 -18.87 15.77 -7.90
N ALA A 182 -19.52 16.73 -7.22
CA ALA A 182 -20.56 17.56 -7.80
C ALA A 182 -20.06 18.44 -8.97
N ASN A 183 -18.77 18.78 -8.97
CA ASN A 183 -18.11 19.47 -10.09
C ASN A 183 -17.77 18.54 -11.26
N GLY A 184 -18.27 17.31 -11.28
CA GLY A 184 -18.12 16.38 -12.41
C GLY A 184 -16.79 15.64 -12.46
N LEU A 185 -16.23 15.29 -11.29
CA LEU A 185 -15.01 14.49 -11.21
C LEU A 185 -15.18 13.16 -11.97
N GLN A 186 -14.27 12.89 -12.91
CA GLN A 186 -14.28 11.64 -13.66
C GLN A 186 -13.45 10.58 -12.93
N VAL A 187 -14.02 9.40 -12.70
CA VAL A 187 -13.29 8.26 -12.13
C VAL A 187 -12.92 7.29 -13.25
N ARG A 188 -11.64 6.90 -13.30
CA ARG A 188 -11.10 5.90 -14.25
C ARG A 188 -10.42 4.79 -13.47
N LEU A 189 -10.34 3.60 -14.07
CA LEU A 189 -9.68 2.45 -13.46
C LEU A 189 -8.44 2.08 -14.28
N GLY A 190 -7.28 2.11 -13.64
CA GLY A 190 -5.97 1.86 -14.22
C GLY A 190 -5.19 3.15 -14.51
N ASN A 191 -4.01 3.28 -13.89
CA ASN A 191 -3.10 4.41 -14.11
C ASN A 191 -2.72 4.55 -15.60
N ALA A 192 -2.38 3.45 -16.29
CA ALA A 192 -2.05 3.49 -17.72
C ALA A 192 -3.21 4.02 -18.60
N LEU A 193 -4.46 3.65 -18.29
CA LEU A 193 -5.62 4.18 -18.99
C LEU A 193 -5.75 5.69 -18.77
N LEU A 194 -5.68 6.12 -17.50
CA LEU A 194 -5.79 7.53 -17.15
C LEU A 194 -4.67 8.36 -17.80
N THR A 195 -3.44 7.88 -17.81
CA THR A 195 -2.32 8.50 -18.53
C THR A 195 -2.62 8.65 -20.02
N ASN A 196 -3.10 7.60 -20.68
CA ASN A 196 -3.41 7.65 -22.11
C ASN A 196 -4.54 8.63 -22.43
N LEU A 197 -5.58 8.71 -21.58
CA LEU A 197 -6.66 9.68 -21.74
C LEU A 197 -6.16 11.13 -21.58
N VAL A 198 -5.20 11.37 -20.68
CA VAL A 198 -4.55 12.68 -20.58
C VAL A 198 -3.73 12.99 -21.83
N VAL A 199 -2.92 12.05 -22.32
CA VAL A 199 -2.13 12.22 -23.55
C VAL A 199 -3.03 12.51 -24.76
N ALA A 200 -4.16 11.81 -24.89
CA ALA A 200 -5.13 12.02 -25.96
C ALA A 200 -5.89 13.35 -25.85
N GLY A 201 -6.03 13.89 -24.63
CA GLY A 201 -6.77 15.12 -24.36
C GLY A 201 -8.24 14.90 -23.96
N ASP A 202 -8.70 13.65 -23.94
CA ASP A 202 -10.03 13.25 -23.47
C ASP A 202 -10.24 13.61 -22.00
N VAL A 203 -9.16 13.55 -21.22
CA VAL A 203 -9.09 14.05 -19.84
C VAL A 203 -8.08 15.21 -19.81
N PRO A 204 -8.53 16.47 -19.69
CA PRO A 204 -7.62 17.62 -19.67
C PRO A 204 -6.64 17.60 -18.49
N PHE A 205 -7.07 17.08 -17.34
CA PHE A 205 -6.28 17.11 -16.10
C PHE A 205 -6.58 15.94 -15.17
N ALA A 206 -5.54 15.27 -14.67
CA ALA A 206 -5.63 14.15 -13.74
C ALA A 206 -4.80 14.39 -12.47
N LEU A 207 -5.29 13.94 -11.30
CA LEU A 207 -4.69 14.27 -10.00
C LEU A 207 -3.87 13.15 -9.33
N THR A 208 -4.08 11.88 -9.73
CA THR A 208 -3.63 10.72 -8.94
C THR A 208 -2.78 9.73 -9.74
N LEU A 209 -1.89 10.22 -10.61
CA LEU A 209 -0.95 9.37 -11.34
C LEU A 209 0.36 9.21 -10.53
N TYR A 210 1.09 8.11 -10.77
CA TYR A 210 2.45 7.83 -10.25
C TYR A 210 3.13 6.75 -11.09
#